data_AF-J3L978-F1
#
_entry.id   AF-J3L978-F1
#
_cell.length_a   1.000
_cell.length_b   1.000
_cell.length_c   1.000
_cell.angle_alpha   90.00
_cell.angle_beta   90.00
_cell.angle_gamma   90.00
#
_symmetry.space_group_name_H-M   'P 1'
#
loop_
_entity.id
_entity.type
_entity.pdbx_description
1 polymer ?
#
loop_
_entity_poly.entity_id
_entity_poly.type
_entity_poly.pdbx_seq_one_letter_code
_entity_poly.pdbx_strand_id
1 'polypeptide(L)'
;MVAAKFMDDIHYNNAYFARVGGVEVAEMNGLELELLFALRFRLNVTPATFAAYCTALEGEMAADDPLLSRLSSPSPSPSPEEEEESQAPRRKDSAAAAAAGRPAPLLTAARHRAVAVEITQ
;
A
#
# COMPACT_ATOMS: atom_id res chain seq x y z
N MET A 1 3.82 -2.91 -10.24
CA MET A 1 2.96 -3.48 -11.31
C MET A 1 3.51 -4.80 -11.84
N VAL A 2 4.66 -4.85 -12.53
CA VAL A 2 5.16 -6.09 -13.18
C VAL A 2 5.33 -7.24 -12.20
N ALA A 3 5.87 -7.00 -11.02
CA ALA A 3 5.99 -8.03 -9.97
C ALA A 3 4.62 -8.60 -9.57
N ALA A 4 3.62 -7.74 -9.30
CA ALA A 4 2.26 -8.17 -8.97
C ALA A 4 1.62 -8.99 -10.09
N LYS A 5 1.79 -8.58 -11.35
CA LYS A 5 1.31 -9.35 -12.51
C LYS A 5 1.99 -10.72 -12.67
N PHE A 6 3.23 -10.87 -12.20
CA PHE A 6 3.99 -12.10 -12.32
C PHE A 6 3.77 -13.05 -11.14
N MET A 7 3.61 -12.53 -9.93
CA MET A 7 3.60 -13.30 -8.69
C MET A 7 2.20 -13.49 -8.09
N ASP A 8 1.23 -12.61 -8.37
CA ASP A 8 -0.09 -12.65 -7.75
C ASP A 8 -1.11 -13.35 -8.67
N ASP A 9 -1.97 -14.21 -8.09
CA ASP A 9 -3.07 -14.88 -8.82
C ASP A 9 -4.12 -13.90 -9.35
N ILE A 10 -4.25 -12.74 -8.70
CA ILE A 10 -5.19 -11.68 -9.06
C ILE A 10 -4.42 -10.38 -9.22
N HIS A 11 -4.45 -9.83 -10.44
CA HIS A 11 -3.76 -8.59 -10.78
C HIS A 11 -4.63 -7.68 -11.66
N TYR A 12 -4.37 -6.37 -11.61
CA TYR A 12 -5.04 -5.40 -12.47
C TYR A 12 -4.32 -5.25 -13.83
N ASN A 13 -5.01 -4.71 -14.83
CA ASN A 13 -4.43 -4.43 -16.14
C ASN A 13 -3.70 -3.07 -16.19
N ASN A 14 -2.99 -2.79 -17.28
CA ASN A 14 -2.25 -1.52 -17.44
C ASN A 14 -3.15 -0.29 -17.45
N ALA A 15 -4.37 -0.39 -17.97
CA ALA A 15 -5.29 0.74 -17.96
C ALA A 15 -5.63 1.17 -16.52
N TYR A 16 -5.76 0.22 -15.59
CA TYR A 16 -5.94 0.50 -14.17
C TYR A 16 -4.69 1.17 -13.57
N PHE A 17 -3.51 0.58 -13.77
CA PHE A 17 -2.27 1.13 -13.23
C PHE A 17 -1.94 2.52 -13.81
N ALA A 18 -2.22 2.75 -15.09
CA ALA A 18 -2.06 4.05 -15.74
C ALA A 18 -2.97 5.12 -15.11
N ARG A 19 -4.25 4.77 -14.88
CA ARG A 19 -5.20 5.67 -14.19
C ARG A 19 -4.78 6.02 -12.78
N VAL A 20 -4.26 5.06 -12.01
CA VAL A 20 -3.76 5.29 -10.65
C VAL A 20 -2.46 6.10 -10.66
N GLY A 21 -1.57 5.81 -11.62
CA GLY A 21 -0.28 6.47 -11.77
C GLY A 21 -0.33 7.85 -12.44
N GLY A 22 -1.50 8.25 -12.98
CA GLY A 22 -1.67 9.55 -13.64
C GLY A 22 -0.95 9.68 -14.98
N VAL A 23 -0.76 8.57 -15.71
CA VAL A 23 -0.10 8.53 -17.02
C VAL A 23 -1.03 7.97 -18.09
N GLU A 24 -0.69 8.18 -19.36
CA GLU A 24 -1.45 7.57 -20.45
C GLU A 24 -1.26 6.04 -20.47
N VAL A 25 -2.30 5.33 -20.93
CA VAL A 25 -2.25 3.86 -21.03
C VAL A 25 -1.15 3.41 -22.00
N ALA A 26 -0.93 4.16 -23.09
CA ALA A 26 0.14 3.88 -24.05
C ALA A 26 1.53 3.99 -23.41
N GLU A 27 1.75 5.00 -22.57
CA GLU A 27 2.98 5.18 -21.82
C GLU A 27 3.21 4.05 -20.82
N MET A 28 2.18 3.69 -20.04
CA MET A 28 2.25 2.55 -19.11
C MET A 28 2.59 1.23 -19.83
N ASN A 29 2.02 1.01 -21.01
CA ASN A 29 2.34 -0.15 -21.84
C ASN A 29 3.81 -0.13 -22.31
N GLY A 30 4.30 1.04 -22.74
CA GLY A 30 5.69 1.23 -23.15
C GLY A 30 6.67 0.95 -22.02
N LEU A 31 6.44 1.57 -20.86
CA LEU A 31 7.28 1.39 -19.67
C LEU A 31 7.30 -0.06 -19.17
N GLU A 32 6.17 -0.77 -19.25
CA GLU A 32 6.15 -2.20 -18.92
C GLU A 32 7.05 -3.00 -19.87
N LEU A 33 6.93 -2.79 -21.18
CA LEU A 33 7.75 -3.49 -22.17
C LEU A 33 9.23 -3.17 -21.99
N GLU A 34 9.59 -1.90 -21.80
CA GLU A 34 10.97 -1.48 -21.56
C GLU A 34 11.58 -2.17 -20.34
N LEU A 35 10.83 -2.23 -19.22
CA LEU A 35 11.28 -2.93 -18.02
C LEU A 35 11.45 -4.44 -18.27
N LEU A 36 10.51 -5.08 -18.96
CA LEU A 36 10.59 -6.51 -19.28
C LEU A 36 11.82 -6.83 -20.14
N PHE A 37 12.13 -5.98 -21.13
CA PHE A 37 13.33 -6.13 -21.94
C PHE A 37 14.61 -5.84 -21.17
N ALA A 38 14.64 -4.80 -20.32
CA ALA A 38 15.78 -4.49 -19.46
C ALA A 38 16.14 -5.66 -18.54
N LEU A 39 15.13 -6.35 -18.00
CA LEU A 39 15.30 -7.54 -17.16
C LEU A 39 15.53 -8.83 -17.96
N ARG A 40 15.48 -8.77 -19.30
CA ARG A 40 15.49 -9.96 -20.18
C ARG A 40 14.46 -11.01 -19.73
N PHE A 41 13.28 -10.56 -19.31
CA PHE A 41 12.19 -11.39 -18.80
C PHE A 41 12.56 -12.29 -17.59
N ARG A 42 13.66 -12.00 -16.88
CA ARG A 42 14.04 -12.71 -15.65
C ARG A 42 13.30 -12.12 -14.46
N LEU A 43 12.04 -12.49 -14.28
CA LEU A 43 11.14 -11.94 -13.25
C LEU A 43 11.08 -12.79 -11.96
N ASN A 44 11.51 -14.04 -12.03
CA ASN A 44 11.46 -14.96 -10.89
C ASN A 44 12.54 -14.62 -9.85
N VAL A 45 12.11 -14.40 -8.61
CA VAL A 45 12.98 -14.21 -7.46
C VAL A 45 12.73 -15.36 -6.49
N THR A 46 13.79 -16.13 -6.19
CA THR A 46 13.66 -17.21 -5.19
C THR A 46 13.65 -16.63 -3.77
N PRO A 47 13.07 -17.34 -2.78
CA PRO A 47 13.11 -16.91 -1.39
C PRO A 47 14.53 -16.67 -0.87
N ALA A 48 15.49 -17.50 -1.29
CA ALA A 48 16.90 -17.33 -0.93
C ALA A 48 17.50 -16.05 -1.52
N THR A 49 17.21 -15.74 -2.79
CA THR A 49 17.65 -14.49 -3.43
C THR A 49 17.04 -13.27 -2.74
N PHE A 50 15.74 -13.31 -2.45
CA PHE A 50 15.05 -12.22 -1.74
C PHE A 50 15.68 -11.97 -0.37
N ALA A 51 15.87 -13.02 0.43
CA ALA A 51 16.47 -12.91 1.76
C ALA A 51 17.90 -12.31 1.71
N ALA A 52 18.73 -12.75 0.76
CA ALA A 52 20.08 -12.21 0.59
C ALA A 52 20.07 -10.71 0.27
N TYR A 53 19.15 -10.24 -0.56
CA TYR A 53 19.00 -8.81 -0.87
C TYR A 53 18.49 -8.00 0.32
N CYS A 54 17.54 -8.53 1.11
CA CYS A 54 17.08 -7.88 2.34
C CYS A 54 18.25 -7.67 3.31
N THR A 55 19.02 -8.71 3.60
CA THR A 55 20.18 -8.62 4.49
C THR A 55 21.23 -7.63 3.98
N ALA A 56 21.48 -7.59 2.67
CA ALA A 56 22.40 -6.61 2.09
C ALA A 56 21.89 -5.17 2.27
N LEU A 57 20.61 -4.91 2.01
CA LEU A 57 20.00 -3.59 2.20
C LEU A 57 20.02 -3.14 3.67
N GLU A 58 19.72 -4.04 4.61
CA GLU A 58 19.78 -3.77 6.05
C GLU A 58 21.20 -3.38 6.50
N GLY A 59 22.22 -4.03 5.95
CA GLY A 59 23.62 -3.74 6.23
C GLY A 59 24.04 -2.32 5.80
N GLU A 60 23.62 -1.89 4.60
CA GLU A 60 23.91 -0.54 4.10
C GLU A 60 23.19 0.55 4.92
N MET A 61 21.92 0.32 5.27
CA MET A 61 21.14 1.27 6.08
C MET A 61 21.71 1.46 7.49
N ALA A 62 22.32 0.42 8.07
CA ALA A 62 23.00 0.50 9.36
C ALA A 62 24.37 1.20 9.28
N ALA A 63 25.02 1.19 8.11
CA ALA A 63 26.32 1.80 7.89
C ALA A 63 26.23 3.34 7.70
N ASP A 64 25.12 3.83 7.14
CA ASP A 64 24.91 5.26 6.85
C ASP A 64 24.33 6.09 8.02
N ASP A 65 24.01 5.48 9.17
CA ASP A 65 23.50 6.21 10.34
C ASP A 65 24.57 6.38 11.44
N PRO A 66 25.24 7.55 11.54
CA PRO A 66 26.20 7.84 12.61
C PRO A 66 25.56 7.96 14.01
N LEU A 67 24.23 7.92 14.15
CA LEU A 67 23.54 8.02 15.44
C LEU A 67 23.17 6.65 16.05
N LEU A 68 22.94 5.62 15.24
CA LEU A 68 22.66 4.25 15.73
C LEU A 68 23.85 3.63 16.48
N SER A 69 25.07 3.97 16.06
CA SER A 69 26.30 3.58 16.76
C SER A 69 26.47 4.27 18.13
N ARG A 70 25.87 5.46 18.35
CA ARG A 70 25.92 6.20 19.62
C ARG A 70 24.85 5.78 20.63
N LEU A 71 23.72 5.29 20.16
CA LEU A 71 22.61 4.79 20.99
C LEU A 71 22.87 3.38 21.56
N SER A 72 23.86 2.65 21.02
CA SER A 72 24.31 1.37 21.57
C SER A 72 25.18 1.50 22.84
N SER A 73 25.40 2.72 23.35
CA SER A 73 25.97 2.90 24.68
C SER A 73 24.86 2.69 25.73
N PRO A 74 25.07 1.84 26.75
CA PRO A 74 24.04 1.57 27.73
C PRO A 74 23.77 2.84 28.53
N SER A 75 22.57 3.40 28.37
CA SER A 75 22.08 4.48 29.22
C SER A 75 22.02 3.98 30.67
N PRO A 76 22.63 4.66 31.65
CA PRO A 76 22.51 4.26 33.05
C PRO A 76 21.07 4.51 33.50
N SER A 77 20.28 3.44 33.56
CA SER A 77 18.94 3.43 34.13
C SER A 77 18.98 3.86 35.60
N PRO A 78 18.26 4.92 36.02
CA PRO A 78 17.95 5.12 37.42
C PRO A 78 16.83 4.17 37.86
N SER A 79 17.04 3.67 39.07
CA SER A 79 16.38 2.69 39.93
C SER A 79 14.85 2.87 40.16
N PRO A 80 14.19 1.90 40.83
CA PRO A 80 12.77 1.60 40.71
C PRO A 80 11.89 2.53 41.55
N GLU A 81 10.75 2.93 40.97
CA GLU A 81 9.63 3.53 41.70
C GLU A 81 8.42 2.60 41.59
N GLU A 82 7.69 2.54 42.69
CA GLU A 82 6.92 1.42 43.20
C GLU A 82 5.58 1.20 42.48
N GLU A 83 5.18 -0.06 42.41
CA GLU A 83 3.85 -0.51 41.97
C GLU A 83 2.80 -0.14 43.04
N GLU A 84 1.74 0.57 42.66
CA GLU A 84 0.48 0.53 43.40
C GLU A 84 -0.68 0.19 42.47
N GLU A 85 -1.06 -1.07 42.57
CA GLU A 85 -2.28 -1.68 42.05
C GLU A 85 -3.51 -1.07 42.75
N SER A 86 -4.47 -0.56 41.99
CA SER A 86 -5.84 -0.55 42.49
C SER A 86 -6.89 -0.75 41.42
N GLN A 87 -7.76 -1.69 41.77
CA GLN A 87 -8.71 -2.44 40.97
C GLN A 87 -9.99 -1.64 40.68
N ALA A 88 -10.59 -1.91 39.52
CA ALA A 88 -11.89 -1.37 39.11
C ALA A 88 -13.07 -1.87 39.99
N PRO A 89 -14.22 -1.17 39.95
CA PRO A 89 -15.46 -1.91 39.82
C PRO A 89 -16.43 -1.35 38.76
N ARG A 90 -17.07 -2.30 38.08
CA ARG A 90 -18.11 -2.12 37.05
C ARG A 90 -19.40 -1.54 37.65
N ARG A 91 -20.08 -0.65 36.91
CA ARG A 91 -21.54 -0.53 36.95
C ARG A 91 -22.09 -0.45 35.53
N LYS A 92 -22.90 -1.45 35.19
CA LYS A 92 -23.86 -1.41 34.08
C LYS A 92 -24.99 -0.51 34.54
N ASP A 93 -25.36 0.48 33.74
CA ASP A 93 -26.73 0.97 33.71
C ASP A 93 -27.14 1.24 32.26
N SER A 94 -28.34 0.78 31.97
CA SER A 94 -28.98 0.66 30.67
C SER A 94 -29.80 1.89 30.30
N ALA A 95 -30.05 1.98 28.99
CA ALA A 95 -31.29 2.43 28.34
C ALA A 95 -31.46 3.91 27.90
N ALA A 96 -31.53 4.03 26.57
CA ALA A 96 -32.69 4.49 25.79
C ALA A 96 -32.77 5.94 25.25
N ALA A 97 -33.33 5.96 24.03
CA ALA A 97 -34.05 7.03 23.31
C ALA A 97 -33.20 8.15 22.68
N ALA A 98 -33.52 8.74 21.51
CA ALA A 98 -34.42 8.48 20.38
C ALA A 98 -34.17 9.60 19.34
N ALA A 99 -34.71 9.44 18.12
CA ALA A 99 -35.01 10.48 17.10
C ALA A 99 -33.82 11.13 16.34
N ALA A 100 -33.91 11.56 15.08
CA ALA A 100 -34.85 11.41 13.97
C ALA A 100 -34.22 12.10 12.73
N GLY A 101 -34.46 11.54 11.52
CA GLY A 101 -34.71 12.26 10.27
C GLY A 101 -33.65 13.14 9.60
N ARG A 102 -33.22 12.76 8.38
CA ARG A 102 -33.70 13.29 7.07
C ARG A 102 -32.82 12.76 5.90
N PRO A 103 -33.39 12.36 4.74
CA PRO A 103 -32.62 11.93 3.57
C PRO A 103 -32.60 12.99 2.45
N ALA A 104 -31.51 13.08 1.67
CA ALA A 104 -31.45 13.66 0.31
C ALA A 104 -30.01 13.54 -0.28
N PRO A 105 -29.80 13.66 -1.61
CA PRO A 105 -30.47 12.95 -2.70
C PRO A 105 -29.50 12.29 -3.71
N LEU A 106 -30.08 11.36 -4.48
CA LEU A 106 -29.75 10.87 -5.82
C LEU A 106 -28.52 11.48 -6.56
N LEU A 107 -27.53 10.64 -6.88
CA LEU A 107 -26.54 10.94 -7.92
C LEU A 107 -27.12 10.61 -9.30
N THR A 108 -27.34 11.66 -10.08
CA THR A 108 -27.83 11.64 -11.47
C THR A 108 -26.85 10.91 -12.40
N ALA A 109 -27.38 9.95 -13.16
CA ALA A 109 -26.67 9.24 -14.21
C ALA A 109 -26.27 10.18 -15.36
N ALA A 110 -24.98 10.23 -15.70
CA ALA A 110 -24.48 10.89 -16.88
C ALA A 110 -24.72 10.01 -18.12
N ARG A 111 -25.50 10.52 -19.07
CA ARG A 111 -25.76 9.90 -20.37
C ARG A 111 -24.52 10.04 -21.26
N HIS A 112 -23.90 8.93 -21.66
CA HIS A 112 -22.98 8.93 -22.80
C HIS A 112 -23.79 8.96 -24.09
N ARG A 113 -23.58 10.01 -24.89
CA ARG A 113 -24.17 10.17 -26.22
C ARG A 113 -23.33 9.34 -27.19
N ALA A 114 -23.89 8.22 -27.67
CA ALA A 114 -23.29 7.47 -28.77
C ALA A 114 -23.38 8.31 -30.05
N VAL A 115 -22.23 8.59 -30.66
CA VAL A 115 -22.16 9.12 -32.02
C VAL A 115 -22.00 7.90 -32.93
N ALA A 116 -23.06 7.54 -33.63
CA ALA A 116 -22.99 6.55 -34.70
C ALA A 116 -22.26 7.20 -35.89
N VAL A 117 -21.14 6.60 -36.29
CA VAL A 117 -20.50 6.88 -37.57
C VAL A 117 -21.13 5.93 -38.58
N GLU A 118 -22.06 6.44 -39.37
CA GLU A 118 -22.56 5.71 -40.56
C GLU A 118 -21.46 5.73 -41.61
N ILE A 119 -20.85 4.57 -41.85
CA ILE A 119 -19.99 4.36 -43.01
C ILE A 119 -20.92 3.90 -44.14
N THR A 120 -21.25 4.82 -45.03
CA THR A 120 -21.88 4.52 -46.32
C THR A 120 -20.90 3.76 -47.22
N GLN A 121 -21.45 2.68 -47.78
CA GLN A 121 -20.98 1.65 -48.73
C GLN A 121 -19.62 1.78 -49.40
#